data_AF-A0A9E5YN09-F1
#
_entry.id   AF-A0A9E5YN09-F1
#
_cell.length_a   1.000
_cell.length_b   1.000
_cell.length_c   1.000
_cell.angle_alpha   90.00
_cell.angle_beta   90.00
_cell.angle_gamma   90.00
#
_symmetry.space_group_name_H-M   'P 1'
#
loop_
_entity.id
_entity.type
_entity.pdbx_description
1 polymer ?
#
loop_
_entity_poly.entity_id
_entity_poly.type
_entity_poly.pdbx_seq_one_letter_code
_entity_poly.pdbx_strand_id
1 'polypeptide(L)'
;MNKKNIILIFISIVFCSFSFAQVVNGDTLTVDGKKILKVWGTHYERGYAHGYLLGENVKEIYEEYIIGFFFGNNATLYASCRDFFIQNFGVENKFHDEAEGMIDGIQNSGISLYNLVLNRDLDEIDVLVANSLVDFVALISNQTGIWFGCSSLSSWGQNTIQDPDLNGQLVITRNMDWTPHPTLLANHLLIVQFPSEPDEISWLSFSFAGMIGALSAVNEENLSAFMNMGNNNSYPNQELLHPIFFTIRNGIETNDYNGDSQIDPYDIASAISDKYQLSGYIVHSTDETFGIVVECNNENGVEIRDNSDNTIIPEEHLAATNHFRKLYSPVYCNRYVNISDSLNANSLMNIERSWNLLGGAAGINTNLHTIEFAPTLNLIKWSTAQTGIPAYQLEPTVFDSQELFTLNVSADPDFQQQFSIVSSYPNPFYSSTTISFSAAQTLSFVNLEIYNIKGQKIRQYSIFNNQYSIVWDGTDNNGNLVVSGVYLYRLQTKNTSESGKLILLR
;
A
#
# COMPACT_ATOMS: atom_id res chain seq x y z
N MET A 1 2.33 78.89 -26.37
CA MET A 1 1.91 78.43 -25.03
C MET A 1 1.35 77.02 -25.15
N ASN A 2 1.63 76.19 -24.14
CA ASN A 2 1.91 74.75 -24.22
C ASN A 2 0.72 73.80 -24.47
N LYS A 3 1.01 72.78 -25.27
CA LYS A 3 0.35 71.46 -25.31
C LYS A 3 0.49 70.78 -23.94
N LYS A 4 -0.60 70.24 -23.38
CA LYS A 4 -0.55 69.24 -22.31
C LYS A 4 -0.94 67.89 -22.88
N ASN A 5 0.05 67.03 -23.04
CA ASN A 5 -0.11 65.59 -23.24
C ASN A 5 -0.51 64.97 -21.90
N ILE A 6 -1.58 64.18 -21.90
CA ILE A 6 -1.92 63.27 -20.80
C ILE A 6 -1.30 61.92 -21.17
N ILE A 7 -0.33 61.47 -20.40
CA ILE A 7 0.26 60.13 -20.48
C ILE A 7 -0.44 59.29 -19.41
N LEU A 8 -1.19 58.26 -19.83
CA LEU A 8 -1.60 57.18 -18.93
C LEU A 8 -0.42 56.22 -18.74
N ILE A 9 -0.01 56.01 -17.50
CA ILE A 9 0.94 54.96 -17.12
C ILE A 9 0.12 53.75 -16.69
N PHE A 10 0.16 52.68 -17.49
CA PHE A 10 -0.29 51.35 -17.08
C PHE A 10 0.80 50.75 -16.18
N ILE A 11 0.49 50.53 -14.91
CA ILE A 11 1.33 49.73 -14.01
C ILE A 11 0.86 48.28 -14.15
N SER A 12 1.58 47.48 -14.93
CA SER A 12 1.44 46.03 -14.92
C SER A 12 2.17 45.48 -13.70
N ILE A 13 1.42 45.09 -12.68
CA ILE A 13 1.95 44.31 -11.55
C ILE A 13 2.09 42.88 -12.05
N VAL A 14 3.32 42.46 -12.35
CA VAL A 14 3.65 41.05 -12.56
C VAL A 14 3.71 40.40 -11.18
N PHE A 15 2.68 39.63 -10.82
CA PHE A 15 2.78 38.68 -9.72
C PHE A 15 3.71 37.55 -10.19
N CYS A 16 4.98 37.61 -9.79
CA CYS A 16 5.80 36.41 -9.73
C CYS A 16 5.27 35.58 -8.56
N SER A 17 4.40 34.62 -8.86
CA SER A 17 4.17 33.49 -7.95
C SER A 17 5.49 32.74 -7.82
N PHE A 18 6.15 32.89 -6.68
CA PHE A 18 7.16 31.94 -6.25
C PHE A 18 6.42 30.62 -6.02
N SER A 19 6.49 29.70 -6.98
CA SER A 19 6.14 28.32 -6.76
C SER A 19 7.19 27.76 -5.80
N PHE A 20 6.86 27.69 -4.51
CA PHE A 20 7.61 26.83 -3.60
C PHE A 20 7.32 25.40 -4.06
N ALA A 21 8.35 24.61 -4.34
CA ALA A 21 8.17 23.18 -4.60
C ALA A 21 7.45 22.57 -3.39
N GLN A 22 6.31 21.91 -3.62
CA GLN A 22 5.57 21.20 -2.57
C GLN A 22 6.52 20.22 -1.89
N VAL A 23 6.58 20.27 -0.56
CA VAL A 23 7.39 19.31 0.21
C VAL A 23 6.75 17.94 0.08
N VAL A 24 7.56 16.93 -0.25
CA VAL A 24 7.11 15.54 -0.35
C VAL A 24 7.15 14.95 1.06
N ASN A 25 6.00 14.86 1.72
CA ASN A 25 5.88 14.31 3.07
C ASN A 25 5.79 12.77 3.04
N GLY A 26 6.81 12.14 2.48
CA GLY A 26 6.90 10.68 2.45
C GLY A 26 8.30 10.20 2.13
N ASP A 27 8.54 8.92 2.41
CA ASP A 27 9.77 8.23 2.06
C ASP A 27 9.48 6.76 1.71
N THR A 28 10.36 6.18 0.89
CA THR A 28 10.30 4.76 0.55
C THR A 28 11.55 4.06 1.03
N LEU A 29 11.39 2.90 1.64
CA LEU A 29 12.50 2.05 2.07
C LEU A 29 12.25 0.60 1.64
N THR A 30 13.32 -0.20 1.67
CA THR A 30 13.25 -1.62 1.32
C THR A 30 13.90 -2.44 2.42
N VAL A 31 13.17 -3.42 2.94
CA VAL A 31 13.64 -4.38 3.96
C VAL A 31 13.42 -5.78 3.41
N ASP A 32 14.49 -6.58 3.32
CA ASP A 32 14.46 -7.93 2.74
C ASP A 32 13.75 -8.03 1.37
N GLY A 33 13.93 -7.00 0.54
CA GLY A 33 13.31 -6.90 -0.78
C GLY A 33 11.82 -6.50 -0.77
N LYS A 34 11.22 -6.25 0.40
CA LYS A 34 9.86 -5.71 0.55
C LYS A 34 9.90 -4.19 0.51
N LYS A 35 9.05 -3.59 -0.34
CA LYS A 35 8.92 -2.14 -0.44
C LYS A 35 7.98 -1.64 0.66
N ILE A 36 8.41 -0.57 1.33
CA ILE A 36 7.64 0.13 2.36
C ILE A 36 7.53 1.59 1.95
N LEU A 37 6.32 2.13 2.01
CA LEU A 37 6.04 3.56 1.86
C LEU A 37 5.65 4.10 3.22
N LYS A 38 6.34 5.13 3.71
CA LYS A 38 5.91 5.93 4.86
C LYS A 38 5.45 7.29 4.37
N VAL A 39 4.27 7.75 4.76
CA VAL A 39 3.71 9.06 4.39
C VAL A 39 3.16 9.77 5.62
N TRP A 40 3.33 11.10 5.69
CA TRP A 40 2.94 11.89 6.86
C TRP A 40 2.30 13.23 6.48
N GLY A 41 1.69 13.89 7.45
CA GLY A 41 1.03 15.19 7.25
C GLY A 41 -0.46 15.05 7.01
N THR A 42 -1.08 16.05 6.39
CA THR A 42 -2.51 16.07 6.08
C THR A 42 -2.92 15.02 5.06
N HIS A 43 -4.21 14.71 4.94
CA HIS A 43 -4.74 13.82 3.89
C HIS A 43 -4.16 14.09 2.49
N TYR A 44 -4.22 15.34 2.03
CA TYR A 44 -3.67 15.74 0.74
C TYR A 44 -2.15 15.51 0.66
N GLU A 45 -1.39 15.86 1.70
CA GLU A 45 0.06 15.69 1.71
C GLU A 45 0.49 14.22 1.67
N ARG A 46 -0.24 13.34 2.39
CA ARG A 46 0.00 11.89 2.36
C ARG A 46 -0.29 11.32 0.97
N GLY A 47 -1.40 11.74 0.36
CA GLY A 47 -1.76 11.40 -1.02
C GLY A 47 -0.71 11.87 -2.01
N TYR A 48 -0.31 13.14 -1.92
CA TYR A 48 0.72 13.76 -2.74
C TYR A 48 2.04 13.01 -2.67
N ALA A 49 2.50 12.68 -1.46
CA ALA A 49 3.74 11.92 -1.29
C ALA A 49 3.64 10.51 -1.89
N HIS A 50 2.51 9.81 -1.70
CA HIS A 50 2.27 8.51 -2.31
C HIS A 50 2.35 8.59 -3.85
N GLY A 51 1.62 9.54 -4.45
CA GLY A 51 1.61 9.74 -5.90
C GLY A 51 2.98 10.14 -6.46
N TYR A 52 3.69 11.04 -5.76
CA TYR A 52 4.99 11.54 -6.21
C TYR A 52 6.08 10.47 -6.14
N LEU A 53 6.10 9.65 -5.08
CA LEU A 53 7.13 8.64 -4.87
C LEU A 53 6.88 7.35 -5.65
N LEU A 54 5.61 7.00 -5.89
CA LEU A 54 5.22 5.71 -6.47
C LEU A 54 4.43 5.83 -7.77
N GLY A 55 4.37 6.99 -8.42
CA GLY A 55 3.48 7.20 -9.56
C GLY A 55 3.67 6.22 -10.72
N GLU A 56 4.88 5.67 -10.93
CA GLU A 56 5.10 4.62 -11.94
C GLU A 56 4.40 3.31 -11.54
N ASN A 57 4.52 2.93 -10.26
CA ASN A 57 3.87 1.73 -9.70
C ASN A 57 2.34 1.89 -9.69
N VAL A 58 1.83 3.08 -9.34
CA VAL A 58 0.40 3.40 -9.40
C VAL A 58 -0.11 3.25 -10.82
N LYS A 59 0.57 3.89 -11.79
CA LYS A 59 0.19 3.84 -13.20
C LYS A 59 0.19 2.41 -13.74
N GLU A 60 1.23 1.62 -13.44
CA GLU A 60 1.33 0.22 -13.84
C GLU A 60 0.16 -0.62 -13.30
N ILE A 61 -0.18 -0.49 -12.01
CA ILE A 61 -1.33 -1.19 -11.42
C ILE A 61 -2.64 -0.77 -12.09
N TYR A 62 -2.83 0.52 -12.34
CA TYR A 62 -4.08 1.01 -12.91
C TYR A 62 -4.27 0.55 -14.35
N GLU A 63 -3.20 0.62 -15.15
CA GLU A 63 -3.25 0.23 -16.56
C GLU A 63 -3.31 -1.28 -16.75
N GLU A 64 -2.39 -2.02 -16.14
CA GLU A 64 -2.22 -3.44 -16.42
C GLU A 64 -3.18 -4.30 -15.59
N TYR A 65 -3.44 -3.92 -14.33
CA TYR A 65 -4.30 -4.70 -13.45
C TYR A 65 -5.73 -4.20 -13.41
N ILE A 66 -5.97 -2.95 -12.99
CA ILE A 66 -7.34 -2.48 -12.74
C ILE A 66 -8.11 -2.36 -14.05
N ILE A 67 -7.66 -1.51 -14.97
CA ILE A 67 -8.35 -1.30 -16.25
C ILE A 67 -8.10 -2.47 -17.19
N GLY A 68 -6.84 -2.94 -17.27
CA GLY A 68 -6.41 -3.99 -18.19
C GLY A 68 -7.01 -5.36 -17.89
N PHE A 69 -6.88 -5.83 -16.65
CA PHE A 69 -7.30 -7.17 -16.25
C PHE A 69 -8.66 -7.17 -15.57
N PHE A 70 -8.87 -6.34 -14.54
CA PHE A 70 -10.09 -6.35 -13.73
C PHE A 70 -11.31 -5.86 -14.51
N PHE A 71 -11.18 -4.79 -15.28
CA PHE A 71 -12.21 -4.34 -16.20
C PHE A 71 -12.01 -4.85 -17.63
N GLY A 72 -11.04 -5.74 -17.87
CA GLY A 72 -10.84 -6.44 -19.14
C GLY A 72 -10.59 -5.53 -20.34
N ASN A 73 -9.88 -4.42 -20.16
CA ASN A 73 -9.67 -3.37 -21.18
C ASN A 73 -10.99 -2.81 -21.77
N ASN A 74 -12.08 -2.89 -21.02
CA ASN A 74 -13.40 -2.45 -21.47
C ASN A 74 -13.73 -1.07 -20.91
N ALA A 75 -13.39 -0.02 -21.67
CA ALA A 75 -13.66 1.37 -21.29
C ALA A 75 -15.14 1.66 -21.01
N THR A 76 -16.06 0.99 -21.72
CA THR A 76 -17.52 1.14 -21.51
C THR A 76 -17.95 0.56 -20.17
N LEU A 77 -17.44 -0.62 -19.81
CA LEU A 77 -17.71 -1.25 -18.52
C LEU A 77 -17.13 -0.40 -17.38
N TYR A 78 -15.89 0.06 -17.53
CA TYR A 78 -15.24 0.94 -16.56
C TYR A 78 -16.04 2.23 -16.35
N ALA A 79 -16.43 2.91 -17.44
CA ALA A 79 -17.25 4.12 -17.38
C ALA A 79 -18.58 3.87 -16.67
N SER A 80 -19.24 2.73 -16.95
CA SER A 80 -20.50 2.36 -16.28
C SER A 80 -20.32 2.15 -14.77
N CYS A 81 -19.22 1.52 -14.36
CA CYS A 81 -18.92 1.32 -12.93
C CYS A 81 -18.51 2.63 -12.25
N ARG A 82 -17.77 3.50 -12.94
CA ARG A 82 -17.42 4.84 -12.47
C ARG A 82 -18.65 5.72 -12.31
N ASP A 83 -19.59 5.70 -13.25
CA ASP A 83 -20.86 6.44 -13.16
C ASP A 83 -21.73 5.89 -12.02
N PHE A 84 -21.77 4.55 -11.87
CA PHE A 84 -22.44 3.91 -10.73
C PHE A 84 -21.81 4.36 -9.42
N PHE A 85 -20.47 4.42 -9.34
CA PHE A 85 -19.76 4.91 -8.16
C PHE A 85 -20.21 6.32 -7.78
N ILE A 86 -20.12 7.26 -8.71
CA ILE A 86 -20.46 8.68 -8.50
C ILE A 86 -21.92 8.86 -8.04
N GLN A 87 -22.84 8.05 -8.56
CA GLN A 87 -24.27 8.18 -8.26
C GLN A 87 -24.66 7.59 -6.92
N ASN A 88 -23.94 6.56 -6.46
CA ASN A 88 -24.44 5.67 -5.41
C ASN A 88 -23.53 5.60 -4.18
N PHE A 89 -22.24 5.92 -4.31
CA PHE A 89 -21.31 5.91 -3.19
C PHE A 89 -21.16 7.31 -2.59
N GLY A 90 -21.29 7.40 -1.27
CA GLY A 90 -20.93 8.58 -0.50
C GLY A 90 -19.56 8.38 0.12
N VAL A 91 -18.59 9.21 -0.26
CA VAL A 91 -17.22 9.15 0.26
C VAL A 91 -16.89 10.47 0.96
N GLU A 92 -16.26 10.40 2.13
CA GLU A 92 -15.87 11.58 2.91
C GLU A 92 -14.80 12.39 2.18
N ASN A 93 -14.83 13.72 2.38
CA ASN A 93 -13.88 14.64 1.74
C ASN A 93 -12.42 14.25 2.00
N LYS A 94 -12.08 13.68 3.16
CA LYS A 94 -10.70 13.26 3.45
C LYS A 94 -10.11 12.31 2.41
N PHE A 95 -10.93 11.39 1.88
CA PHE A 95 -10.48 10.46 0.85
C PHE A 95 -10.41 11.11 -0.52
N HIS A 96 -11.27 12.10 -0.80
CA HIS A 96 -11.15 12.94 -1.99
C HIS A 96 -9.86 13.77 -1.94
N ASP A 97 -9.56 14.41 -0.81
CA ASP A 97 -8.35 15.22 -0.62
C ASP A 97 -7.08 14.39 -0.81
N GLU A 98 -7.03 13.18 -0.26
CA GLU A 98 -5.89 12.26 -0.45
C GLU A 98 -5.80 11.73 -1.89
N ALA A 99 -6.93 11.45 -2.55
CA ALA A 99 -6.95 11.04 -3.95
C ALA A 99 -6.51 12.17 -4.90
N GLU A 100 -6.94 13.41 -4.66
CA GLU A 100 -6.51 14.60 -5.39
C GLU A 100 -4.99 14.81 -5.20
N GLY A 101 -4.53 14.75 -3.95
CA GLY A 101 -3.10 14.79 -3.62
C GLY A 101 -2.33 13.75 -4.43
N MET A 102 -2.80 12.50 -4.50
CA MET A 102 -2.15 11.45 -5.29
C MET A 102 -2.03 11.80 -6.77
N ILE A 103 -3.10 12.29 -7.41
CA ILE A 103 -3.08 12.69 -8.82
C ILE A 103 -2.07 13.81 -9.06
N ASP A 104 -2.08 14.84 -8.20
CA ASP A 104 -1.12 15.95 -8.26
C ASP A 104 0.32 15.49 -8.05
N GLY A 105 0.54 14.56 -7.11
CA GLY A 105 1.84 13.95 -6.84
C GLY A 105 2.39 13.21 -8.06
N ILE A 106 1.56 12.38 -8.71
CA ILE A 106 1.91 11.67 -9.94
C ILE A 106 2.29 12.68 -11.03
N GLN A 107 1.46 13.69 -11.26
CA GLN A 107 1.73 14.70 -12.28
C GLN A 107 3.02 15.48 -12.00
N ASN A 108 3.26 15.88 -10.75
CA ASN A 108 4.44 16.65 -10.36
C ASN A 108 5.73 15.83 -10.33
N SER A 109 5.65 14.49 -10.25
CA SER A 109 6.80 13.61 -10.49
C SER A 109 7.19 13.50 -11.98
N GLY A 110 6.40 14.10 -12.88
CA GLY A 110 6.62 14.09 -14.32
C GLY A 110 6.02 12.88 -15.04
N ILE A 111 5.16 12.11 -14.35
CA ILE A 111 4.52 10.92 -14.89
C ILE A 111 3.19 11.32 -15.53
N SER A 112 2.96 10.82 -16.74
CA SER A 112 1.71 11.08 -17.47
C SER A 112 0.54 10.33 -16.83
N LEU A 113 -0.55 11.04 -16.57
CA LEU A 113 -1.81 10.44 -16.12
C LEU A 113 -2.65 9.83 -17.26
N TYR A 114 -2.27 10.09 -18.51
CA TYR A 114 -3.02 9.62 -19.68
C TYR A 114 -3.12 8.09 -19.73
N ASN A 115 -4.35 7.58 -19.75
CA ASN A 115 -4.65 6.18 -19.96
C ASN A 115 -5.16 5.95 -21.39
N LEU A 116 -4.53 5.02 -22.12
CA LEU A 116 -4.84 4.75 -23.54
C LEU A 116 -6.22 4.13 -23.75
N VAL A 117 -6.67 3.27 -22.83
CA VAL A 117 -7.94 2.54 -22.95
C VAL A 117 -9.12 3.48 -22.69
N LEU A 118 -9.00 4.33 -21.66
CA LEU A 118 -10.01 5.32 -21.32
C LEU A 118 -9.96 6.56 -22.21
N ASN A 119 -8.83 6.79 -22.90
CA ASN A 119 -8.59 7.93 -23.79
C ASN A 119 -8.79 9.29 -23.07
N ARG A 120 -8.30 9.36 -21.83
CA ARG A 120 -8.27 10.55 -20.98
C ARG A 120 -7.21 10.39 -19.89
N ASP A 121 -6.88 11.48 -19.22
CA ASP A 121 -6.11 11.43 -17.99
C ASP A 121 -6.92 10.79 -16.86
N LEU A 122 -6.23 10.08 -15.97
CA LEU A 122 -6.78 9.62 -14.71
C LEU A 122 -7.02 10.80 -13.76
N ASP A 123 -8.11 10.75 -12.99
CA ASP A 123 -8.51 11.78 -12.02
C ASP A 123 -8.79 11.20 -10.63
N GLU A 124 -9.16 12.04 -9.65
CA GLU A 124 -9.32 11.60 -8.26
C GLU A 124 -10.40 10.51 -8.11
N ILE A 125 -11.43 10.53 -8.96
CA ILE A 125 -12.49 9.52 -8.93
C ILE A 125 -11.95 8.15 -9.37
N ASP A 126 -10.99 8.10 -10.29
CA ASP A 126 -10.38 6.82 -10.67
C ASP A 126 -9.60 6.19 -9.52
N VAL A 127 -9.02 7.02 -8.64
CA VAL A 127 -8.38 6.54 -7.40
C VAL A 127 -9.40 5.97 -6.44
N LEU A 128 -10.54 6.64 -6.26
CA LEU A 128 -11.61 6.14 -5.39
C LEU A 128 -12.26 4.86 -5.94
N VAL A 129 -12.46 4.77 -7.25
CA VAL A 129 -12.95 3.56 -7.94
C VAL A 129 -11.97 2.40 -7.77
N ALA A 130 -10.67 2.66 -7.92
CA ALA A 130 -9.62 1.65 -7.68
C ALA A 130 -9.64 1.11 -6.24
N ASN A 131 -9.91 1.98 -5.27
CA ASN A 131 -10.06 1.60 -3.85
C ASN A 131 -11.42 0.97 -3.51
N SER A 132 -12.32 0.84 -4.50
CA SER A 132 -13.63 0.18 -4.38
C SER A 132 -13.71 -1.09 -5.22
N LEU A 133 -12.57 -1.63 -5.65
CA LEU A 133 -12.48 -2.72 -6.61
C LEU A 133 -13.14 -4.01 -6.09
N VAL A 134 -13.02 -4.29 -4.80
CA VAL A 134 -13.69 -5.45 -4.16
C VAL A 134 -15.21 -5.29 -4.11
N ASP A 135 -15.71 -4.05 -4.04
CA ASP A 135 -17.14 -3.75 -4.09
C ASP A 135 -17.71 -4.09 -5.47
N PHE A 136 -16.99 -3.77 -6.55
CA PHE A 136 -17.46 -4.01 -7.92
C PHE A 136 -17.49 -5.47 -8.35
N VAL A 137 -16.83 -6.37 -7.62
CA VAL A 137 -16.90 -7.83 -7.86
C VAL A 137 -18.35 -8.28 -7.93
N ALA A 138 -19.19 -7.67 -7.09
CA ALA A 138 -20.62 -7.82 -7.11
C ALA A 138 -21.27 -7.73 -8.50
N LEU A 139 -20.89 -6.67 -9.22
CA LEU A 139 -21.49 -6.27 -10.48
C LEU A 139 -20.86 -7.01 -11.66
N ILE A 140 -19.59 -7.38 -11.55
CA ILE A 140 -18.80 -7.87 -12.69
C ILE A 140 -18.37 -9.34 -12.58
N SER A 141 -18.63 -10.02 -11.47
CA SER A 141 -18.21 -11.42 -11.22
C SER A 141 -18.55 -12.40 -12.33
N ASN A 142 -19.69 -12.22 -13.02
CA ASN A 142 -20.09 -13.05 -14.15
C ASN A 142 -19.29 -12.80 -15.45
N GLN A 143 -18.45 -11.76 -15.48
CA GLN A 143 -17.75 -11.30 -16.70
C GLN A 143 -16.24 -11.50 -16.65
N THR A 144 -15.61 -11.50 -15.47
CA THR A 144 -14.15 -11.39 -15.35
C THR A 144 -13.47 -12.68 -14.89
N GLY A 145 -14.20 -13.60 -14.25
CA GLY A 145 -13.62 -14.82 -13.65
C GLY A 145 -12.66 -14.54 -12.48
N ILE A 146 -12.63 -13.29 -12.01
CA ILE A 146 -11.80 -12.86 -10.88
C ILE A 146 -12.47 -13.31 -9.61
N TRP A 147 -11.65 -13.90 -8.75
CA TRP A 147 -12.07 -14.38 -7.45
C TRP A 147 -11.10 -13.93 -6.37
N PHE A 148 -11.65 -13.86 -5.16
CA PHE A 148 -11.00 -13.44 -3.94
C PHE A 148 -11.25 -14.54 -2.90
N GLY A 149 -10.20 -14.96 -2.21
CA GLY A 149 -10.23 -15.93 -1.15
C GLY A 149 -9.45 -15.42 0.04
N CYS A 150 -9.88 -15.81 1.22
CA CYS A 150 -9.41 -15.18 2.44
C CYS A 150 -9.53 -16.17 3.59
N SER A 151 -8.57 -16.14 4.51
CA SER A 151 -8.77 -16.70 5.84
C SER A 151 -7.94 -16.03 6.90
N SER A 152 -8.44 -16.00 8.12
CA SER A 152 -7.69 -15.57 9.29
C SER A 152 -8.01 -16.45 10.49
N LEU A 153 -7.05 -16.58 11.40
CA LEU A 153 -7.17 -17.30 12.65
C LEU A 153 -6.48 -16.48 13.74
N SER A 154 -7.20 -16.17 14.80
CA SER A 154 -6.65 -15.60 16.02
C SER A 154 -6.75 -16.62 17.16
N SER A 155 -5.80 -16.55 18.09
CA SER A 155 -5.72 -17.43 19.27
C SER A 155 -5.15 -16.65 20.44
N TRP A 156 -5.66 -16.88 21.65
CA TRP A 156 -5.22 -16.21 22.87
C TRP A 156 -5.49 -17.08 24.11
N GLY A 157 -5.26 -16.55 25.30
CA GLY A 157 -5.68 -17.16 26.56
C GLY A 157 -4.95 -18.46 26.92
N GLN A 158 -5.67 -19.43 27.48
CA GLN A 158 -5.12 -20.74 27.86
C GLN A 158 -4.53 -21.51 26.68
N ASN A 159 -4.97 -21.23 25.46
CA ASN A 159 -4.39 -21.88 24.29
C ASN A 159 -3.03 -21.32 23.89
N THR A 160 -2.68 -20.07 24.24
CA THR A 160 -1.34 -19.50 23.98
C THR A 160 -0.45 -19.47 25.23
N ILE A 161 -0.94 -19.91 26.40
CA ILE A 161 -0.21 -19.81 27.69
C ILE A 161 1.07 -20.65 27.76
N GLN A 162 1.18 -21.71 26.97
CA GLN A 162 2.34 -22.60 26.99
C GLN A 162 3.50 -22.10 26.10
N ASP A 163 3.22 -21.16 25.20
CA ASP A 163 4.26 -20.49 24.44
C ASP A 163 4.92 -19.43 25.34
N PRO A 164 6.26 -19.47 25.52
CA PRO A 164 6.93 -18.58 26.46
C PRO A 164 6.92 -17.12 26.03
N ASP A 165 6.76 -16.84 24.72
CA ASP A 165 6.73 -15.48 24.19
C ASP A 165 5.29 -14.93 24.28
N LEU A 166 4.30 -15.68 23.78
CA LEU A 166 2.90 -15.26 23.84
C LEU A 166 2.35 -15.25 25.26
N ASN A 167 2.61 -16.28 26.08
CA ASN A 167 2.19 -16.36 27.48
C ASN A 167 0.72 -15.91 27.72
N GLY A 168 -0.20 -16.40 26.89
CA GLY A 168 -1.63 -16.09 26.97
C GLY A 168 -2.10 -14.88 26.16
N GLN A 169 -1.17 -14.14 25.54
CA GLN A 169 -1.47 -13.01 24.66
C GLN A 169 -1.91 -13.48 23.27
N LEU A 170 -2.50 -12.55 22.52
CA LEU A 170 -3.07 -12.81 21.21
C LEU A 170 -2.00 -12.98 20.11
N VAL A 171 -2.26 -13.91 19.19
CA VAL A 171 -1.65 -13.97 17.86
C VAL A 171 -2.74 -14.10 16.81
N ILE A 172 -2.61 -13.40 15.68
CA ILE A 172 -3.48 -13.55 14.52
C ILE A 172 -2.65 -13.78 13.26
N THR A 173 -3.02 -14.79 12.47
CA THR A 173 -2.48 -15.04 11.14
C THR A 173 -3.56 -14.84 10.09
N ARG A 174 -3.17 -14.33 8.93
CA ARG A 174 -4.03 -13.96 7.81
C ARG A 174 -3.43 -14.44 6.49
N ASN A 175 -4.22 -15.16 5.69
CA ASN A 175 -3.96 -15.43 4.28
C ASN A 175 -4.89 -14.59 3.40
N MET A 176 -4.31 -13.82 2.48
CA MET A 176 -5.03 -13.12 1.43
C MET A 176 -4.80 -13.80 0.09
N ASP A 177 -5.87 -14.32 -0.49
CA ASP A 177 -5.89 -14.99 -1.77
C ASP A 177 -6.59 -14.11 -2.79
N TRP A 178 -5.92 -13.87 -3.89
CA TRP A 178 -6.43 -12.98 -4.92
C TRP A 178 -5.92 -13.54 -6.23
N THR A 179 -6.80 -13.57 -7.23
CA THR A 179 -6.43 -13.94 -8.60
C THR A 179 -5.09 -13.29 -8.98
N PRO A 180 -4.01 -14.08 -9.13
CA PRO A 180 -2.68 -13.54 -9.25
C PRO A 180 -2.48 -12.89 -10.62
N HIS A 181 -1.76 -11.78 -10.63
CA HIS A 181 -1.37 -11.07 -11.84
C HIS A 181 0.10 -10.63 -11.71
N PRO A 182 0.92 -10.69 -12.78
CA PRO A 182 2.32 -10.29 -12.71
C PRO A 182 2.53 -8.90 -12.10
N THR A 183 1.67 -7.94 -12.46
CA THR A 183 1.70 -6.58 -11.90
C THR A 183 1.48 -6.56 -10.40
N LEU A 184 0.52 -7.33 -9.86
CA LEU A 184 0.31 -7.40 -8.41
C LEU A 184 1.49 -8.08 -7.71
N LEU A 185 2.03 -9.15 -8.29
CA LEU A 185 3.20 -9.87 -7.74
C LEU A 185 4.45 -9.00 -7.68
N ALA A 186 4.60 -8.06 -8.61
CA ALA A 186 5.73 -7.13 -8.66
C ALA A 186 5.56 -5.90 -7.74
N ASN A 187 4.33 -5.60 -7.30
CA ASN A 187 4.00 -4.33 -6.66
C ASN A 187 3.42 -4.46 -5.24
N HIS A 188 3.77 -5.53 -4.51
CA HIS A 188 3.43 -5.65 -3.10
C HIS A 188 4.02 -4.48 -2.29
N LEU A 189 3.21 -3.88 -1.42
CA LEU A 189 3.58 -2.68 -0.68
C LEU A 189 3.05 -2.72 0.75
N LEU A 190 3.90 -2.37 1.71
CA LEU A 190 3.45 -1.98 3.05
C LEU A 190 3.39 -0.45 3.09
N ILE A 191 2.21 0.10 3.37
CA ILE A 191 1.99 1.54 3.47
C ILE A 191 1.83 1.86 4.96
N VAL A 192 2.64 2.77 5.48
CA VAL A 192 2.53 3.31 6.84
C VAL A 192 2.16 4.78 6.75
N GLN A 193 1.06 5.14 7.40
CA GLN A 193 0.44 6.45 7.39
C GLN A 193 0.62 7.09 8.75
N PHE A 194 1.08 8.35 8.77
CA PHE A 194 1.24 9.17 9.96
C PHE A 194 0.37 10.43 9.83
N PRO A 195 -0.92 10.34 10.20
CA PRO A 195 -1.82 11.46 10.12
C PRO A 195 -1.34 12.65 10.95
N SER A 196 -1.71 13.86 10.51
CA SER A 196 -1.51 15.09 11.29
C SER A 196 -2.81 15.60 11.92
N GLU A 197 -3.92 15.00 11.51
CA GLU A 197 -5.26 15.20 12.03
C GLU A 197 -5.31 14.74 13.50
N PRO A 198 -5.83 15.58 14.41
CA PRO A 198 -5.73 15.33 15.85
C PRO A 198 -6.59 14.16 16.36
N ASP A 199 -7.58 13.76 15.58
CA ASP A 199 -8.49 12.64 15.82
C ASP A 199 -8.10 11.37 15.06
N GLU A 200 -6.96 11.39 14.37
CA GLU A 200 -6.45 10.23 13.64
C GLU A 200 -5.16 9.68 14.25
N ILE A 201 -5.02 8.36 14.23
CA ILE A 201 -3.86 7.62 14.74
C ILE A 201 -3.06 7.00 13.59
N SER A 202 -1.77 6.81 13.82
CA SER A 202 -0.88 6.19 12.84
C SER A 202 -1.29 4.76 12.57
N TRP A 203 -1.27 4.36 11.30
CA TRP A 203 -1.72 3.05 10.88
C TRP A 203 -0.96 2.54 9.67
N LEU A 204 -1.04 1.24 9.41
CA LEU A 204 -0.40 0.60 8.28
C LEU A 204 -1.35 -0.35 7.55
N SER A 205 -1.03 -0.64 6.29
CA SER A 205 -1.79 -1.55 5.44
C SER A 205 -0.87 -2.35 4.52
N PHE A 206 -1.06 -3.67 4.49
CA PHE A 206 -0.46 -4.54 3.49
C PHE A 206 -1.31 -4.48 2.22
N SER A 207 -0.78 -3.83 1.19
CA SER A 207 -1.55 -3.39 0.03
C SER A 207 -0.68 -3.28 -1.23
N PHE A 208 -1.07 -2.39 -2.14
CA PHE A 208 -0.44 -2.10 -3.42
C PHE A 208 -0.41 -0.58 -3.65
N ALA A 209 0.47 -0.08 -4.53
CA ALA A 209 0.53 1.34 -4.84
C ALA A 209 -0.80 1.86 -5.43
N GLY A 210 -1.22 3.06 -5.02
CA GLY A 210 -2.49 3.68 -5.42
C GLY A 210 -3.67 3.32 -4.52
N MET A 211 -3.50 2.35 -3.62
CA MET A 211 -4.49 2.04 -2.59
C MET A 211 -4.28 2.96 -1.39
N ILE A 212 -5.33 3.69 -0.99
CA ILE A 212 -5.36 4.56 0.19
C ILE A 212 -6.34 4.05 1.26
N GLY A 213 -7.13 3.02 0.97
CA GLY A 213 -8.00 2.36 1.95
C GLY A 213 -7.32 1.22 2.74
N ALA A 214 -8.03 0.69 3.74
CA ALA A 214 -7.56 -0.38 4.60
C ALA A 214 -8.09 -1.75 4.17
N LEU A 215 -7.19 -2.69 3.87
CA LEU A 215 -7.50 -4.06 3.44
C LEU A 215 -7.07 -5.09 4.49
N SER A 216 -5.80 -5.03 4.86
CA SER A 216 -5.18 -5.80 5.93
C SER A 216 -4.36 -4.81 6.75
N ALA A 217 -4.95 -4.30 7.82
CA ALA A 217 -4.48 -3.10 8.49
C ALA A 217 -4.26 -3.32 9.99
N VAL A 218 -3.33 -2.53 10.54
CA VAL A 218 -2.98 -2.47 11.97
C VAL A 218 -2.70 -1.00 12.30
N ASN A 219 -3.08 -0.52 13.49
CA ASN A 219 -2.71 0.81 13.98
C ASN A 219 -1.65 0.78 15.10
N GLU A 220 -1.15 1.95 15.47
CA GLU A 220 -0.13 2.10 16.51
C GLU A 220 -0.60 1.70 17.92
N GLU A 221 -1.91 1.60 18.11
CA GLU A 221 -2.59 1.16 19.33
C GLU A 221 -2.97 -0.34 19.26
N ASN A 222 -2.32 -1.10 18.37
CA ASN A 222 -2.41 -2.57 18.27
C ASN A 222 -3.77 -3.14 17.84
N LEU A 223 -4.72 -2.30 17.41
CA LEU A 223 -5.94 -2.74 16.76
C LEU A 223 -5.63 -3.21 15.34
N SER A 224 -6.20 -4.35 14.94
CA SER A 224 -6.07 -4.90 13.58
C SER A 224 -7.42 -5.12 12.91
N ALA A 225 -7.45 -5.08 11.59
CA ALA A 225 -8.61 -5.43 10.78
C ALA A 225 -8.19 -6.14 9.48
N PHE A 226 -8.65 -7.38 9.31
CA PHE A 226 -8.39 -8.20 8.12
C PHE A 226 -9.68 -8.57 7.42
N MET A 227 -9.89 -8.02 6.21
CA MET A 227 -11.13 -8.19 5.45
C MET A 227 -11.17 -9.46 4.60
N ASN A 228 -12.28 -10.18 4.64
CA ASN A 228 -12.60 -11.29 3.76
C ASN A 228 -13.86 -10.98 2.94
N MET A 229 -13.87 -11.35 1.66
CA MET A 229 -15.11 -11.38 0.87
C MET A 229 -16.09 -12.40 1.46
N GLY A 230 -17.35 -12.03 1.65
CA GLY A 230 -18.42 -12.95 2.00
C GLY A 230 -18.88 -13.80 0.81
N ASN A 231 -19.42 -14.99 1.07
CA ASN A 231 -19.92 -15.92 0.06
C ASN A 231 -21.39 -15.65 -0.35
N ASN A 232 -22.00 -14.62 0.24
CA ASN A 232 -23.33 -14.16 -0.13
C ASN A 232 -23.27 -12.67 -0.41
N ASN A 233 -23.42 -12.32 -1.69
CA ASN A 233 -23.45 -10.94 -2.15
C ASN A 233 -24.89 -10.60 -2.51
N SER A 234 -25.57 -9.93 -1.60
CA SER A 234 -26.92 -9.42 -1.83
C SER A 234 -26.83 -7.92 -2.03
N TYR A 235 -27.51 -7.42 -3.07
CA TYR A 235 -27.52 -6.00 -3.43
C TYR A 235 -28.85 -5.27 -3.12
N PRO A 236 -29.67 -5.66 -2.11
CA PRO A 236 -30.83 -4.86 -1.77
C PRO A 236 -30.29 -3.59 -1.12
N ASN A 237 -30.54 -2.44 -1.74
CA ASN A 237 -29.94 -1.14 -1.45
C ASN A 237 -28.66 -0.86 -2.25
N GLN A 238 -28.83 -0.06 -3.30
CA GLN A 238 -27.76 0.47 -4.14
C GLN A 238 -27.59 1.99 -3.95
N GLU A 239 -28.14 2.58 -2.89
CA GLU A 239 -28.01 4.01 -2.59
C GLU A 239 -27.20 4.18 -1.29
N LEU A 240 -26.48 5.31 -1.16
CA LEU A 240 -25.69 5.66 0.02
C LEU A 240 -24.66 4.58 0.41
N LEU A 241 -24.08 3.93 -0.60
CA LEU A 241 -23.03 2.94 -0.43
C LEU A 241 -21.73 3.60 0.06
N HIS A 242 -20.91 2.82 0.74
CA HIS A 242 -19.59 3.24 1.18
C HIS A 242 -18.56 2.15 0.83
N PRO A 243 -17.39 2.49 0.26
CA PRO A 243 -16.38 1.48 -0.07
C PRO A 243 -15.90 0.77 1.19
N ILE A 244 -15.79 -0.55 1.16
CA ILE A 244 -15.42 -1.30 2.38
C ILE A 244 -14.01 -0.95 2.86
N PHE A 245 -13.06 -0.67 1.96
CA PHE A 245 -11.70 -0.29 2.36
C PHE A 245 -11.66 1.04 3.11
N PHE A 246 -12.50 2.00 2.72
CA PHE A 246 -12.63 3.27 3.43
C PHE A 246 -13.41 3.11 4.73
N THR A 247 -14.40 2.22 4.76
CA THR A 247 -15.15 1.87 5.98
C THR A 247 -14.20 1.31 7.05
N ILE A 248 -13.37 0.33 6.68
CA ILE A 248 -12.37 -0.25 7.60
C ILE A 248 -11.34 0.80 7.99
N ARG A 249 -10.92 1.65 7.04
CA ARG A 249 -9.97 2.74 7.34
C ARG A 249 -10.54 3.70 8.38
N ASN A 250 -11.81 4.08 8.27
CA ASN A 250 -12.44 4.92 9.28
C ASN A 250 -12.34 4.30 10.68
N GLY A 251 -12.58 3.00 10.84
CA GLY A 251 -12.42 2.33 12.13
C GLY A 251 -10.97 2.16 12.60
N ILE A 252 -10.00 1.97 11.69
CA ILE A 252 -8.59 1.75 12.06
C ILE A 252 -7.82 3.04 12.34
N GLU A 253 -8.19 4.13 11.64
CA GLU A 253 -7.49 5.42 11.63
C GLU A 253 -8.09 6.41 12.62
N THR A 254 -9.38 6.31 12.97
CA THR A 254 -10.01 7.23 13.92
C THR A 254 -9.67 6.82 15.35
N ASN A 255 -9.26 7.78 16.17
CA ASN A 255 -9.07 7.59 17.60
C ASN A 255 -10.45 7.39 18.29
N ASP A 256 -10.72 6.16 18.78
CA ASP A 256 -11.98 5.79 19.45
C ASP A 256 -13.21 6.13 18.57
N TYR A 257 -13.38 5.35 17.50
CA TYR A 257 -14.43 5.59 16.51
C TYR A 257 -15.82 5.54 17.13
N ASN A 258 -16.06 4.61 18.05
CA ASN A 258 -17.38 4.40 18.64
C ASN A 258 -17.68 5.34 19.84
N GLY A 259 -16.65 6.03 20.37
CA GLY A 259 -16.75 7.00 21.46
C GLY A 259 -16.93 6.39 22.85
N ASP A 260 -16.54 5.13 23.06
CA ASP A 260 -16.65 4.40 24.32
C ASP A 260 -15.40 4.52 25.22
N SER A 261 -14.41 5.31 24.78
CA SER A 261 -13.12 5.54 25.42
C SER A 261 -12.18 4.33 25.41
N GLN A 262 -12.37 3.37 24.52
CA GLN A 262 -11.43 2.30 24.19
C GLN A 262 -11.03 2.37 22.71
N ILE A 263 -9.88 1.80 22.37
CA ILE A 263 -9.51 1.52 20.98
C ILE A 263 -9.46 0.01 20.86
N ASP A 264 -10.51 -0.57 20.30
CA ASP A 264 -10.73 -2.01 20.35
C ASP A 264 -11.47 -2.54 19.10
N PRO A 265 -11.66 -3.86 18.96
CA PRO A 265 -12.30 -4.43 17.78
C PRO A 265 -13.73 -3.91 17.50
N TYR A 266 -14.43 -3.35 18.49
CA TYR A 266 -15.77 -2.78 18.33
C TYR A 266 -15.76 -1.41 17.63
N ASP A 267 -14.63 -0.72 17.52
CA ASP A 267 -14.48 0.43 16.62
C ASP A 267 -14.67 0.04 15.16
N ILE A 268 -14.05 -1.08 14.76
CA ILE A 268 -14.21 -1.65 13.42
C ILE A 268 -15.66 -2.08 13.20
N ALA A 269 -16.29 -2.70 14.20
CA ALA A 269 -17.69 -3.12 14.11
C ALA A 269 -18.65 -1.93 13.95
N SER A 270 -18.42 -0.84 14.69
CA SER A 270 -19.21 0.38 14.61
C SER A 270 -19.04 1.06 13.26
N ALA A 271 -17.80 1.20 12.77
CA ALA A 271 -17.53 1.77 11.45
C ALA A 271 -18.23 1.01 10.31
N ILE A 272 -18.27 -0.33 10.39
CA ILE A 272 -18.99 -1.17 9.44
C ILE A 272 -20.51 -1.00 9.57
N SER A 273 -21.03 -0.93 10.80
CA SER A 273 -22.46 -0.81 11.09
C SER A 273 -23.08 0.52 10.68
N ASP A 274 -22.28 1.59 10.66
CA ASP A 274 -22.72 2.94 10.28
C ASP A 274 -22.87 3.15 8.76
N LYS A 275 -22.46 2.17 7.95
CA LYS A 275 -22.35 2.30 6.50
C LYS A 275 -23.04 1.14 5.77
N TYR A 276 -23.50 1.39 4.55
CA TYR A 276 -24.00 0.35 3.66
C TYR A 276 -22.92 -0.08 2.68
N GLN A 277 -22.79 -1.38 2.46
CA GLN A 277 -21.76 -1.95 1.59
C GLN A 277 -22.36 -2.67 0.38
N LEU A 278 -21.70 -2.56 -0.78
CA LEU A 278 -22.23 -3.17 -1.99
C LEU A 278 -22.19 -4.71 -1.95
N SER A 279 -21.23 -5.32 -1.26
CA SER A 279 -21.09 -6.78 -1.17
C SER A 279 -21.23 -7.27 0.26
N GLY A 280 -21.25 -8.59 0.44
CA GLY A 280 -21.10 -9.20 1.75
C GLY A 280 -19.63 -9.23 2.17
N TYR A 281 -19.34 -8.87 3.41
CA TYR A 281 -17.97 -8.87 3.95
C TYR A 281 -17.90 -9.54 5.31
N ILE A 282 -16.72 -10.09 5.62
CA ILE A 282 -16.39 -10.74 6.90
C ILE A 282 -15.05 -10.17 7.35
N VAL A 283 -15.04 -9.29 8.33
CA VAL A 283 -13.85 -8.59 8.82
C VAL A 283 -13.44 -9.18 10.16
N HIS A 284 -12.23 -9.71 10.25
CA HIS A 284 -11.68 -10.23 11.50
C HIS A 284 -10.82 -9.13 12.13
N SER A 285 -11.23 -8.65 13.30
CA SER A 285 -10.54 -7.60 14.04
C SER A 285 -10.08 -8.10 15.39
N THR A 286 -8.91 -7.64 15.84
CA THR A 286 -8.30 -8.03 17.12
C THR A 286 -7.60 -6.86 17.77
N ASP A 287 -7.49 -6.89 19.09
CA ASP A 287 -6.54 -6.10 19.87
C ASP A 287 -5.47 -7.02 20.48
N GLU A 288 -4.80 -6.59 21.57
CA GLU A 288 -3.81 -7.40 22.28
C GLU A 288 -4.39 -8.62 23.01
N THR A 289 -5.69 -8.61 23.30
CA THR A 289 -6.34 -9.48 24.29
C THR A 289 -7.41 -10.41 23.70
N PHE A 290 -8.17 -9.98 22.70
CA PHE A 290 -9.20 -10.78 22.04
C PHE A 290 -9.43 -10.39 20.57
N GLY A 291 -10.31 -11.13 19.92
CA GLY A 291 -10.79 -10.80 18.58
C GLY A 291 -12.28 -10.99 18.40
N ILE A 292 -12.83 -10.31 17.41
CA ILE A 292 -14.19 -10.48 16.90
C ILE A 292 -14.18 -10.66 15.38
N VAL A 293 -15.25 -11.21 14.84
CA VAL A 293 -15.50 -11.28 13.40
C VAL A 293 -16.80 -10.55 13.10
N VAL A 294 -16.70 -9.44 12.39
CA VAL A 294 -17.84 -8.65 11.93
C VAL A 294 -18.31 -9.18 10.58
N GLU A 295 -19.52 -9.68 10.51
CA GLU A 295 -20.16 -10.19 9.30
C GLU A 295 -21.22 -9.18 8.84
N CYS A 296 -21.09 -8.63 7.62
CA CYS A 296 -22.06 -7.68 7.09
C CYS A 296 -22.56 -8.03 5.70
N ASN A 297 -23.81 -7.68 5.42
CA ASN A 297 -24.45 -7.70 4.11
C ASN A 297 -25.72 -6.82 4.17
N ASN A 298 -25.93 -5.93 3.19
CA ASN A 298 -27.07 -4.99 3.20
C ASN A 298 -28.47 -5.64 3.30
N GLU A 299 -28.63 -6.92 2.96
CA GLU A 299 -29.88 -7.65 3.08
C GLU A 299 -30.24 -8.00 4.54
N ASN A 300 -29.25 -8.37 5.34
CA ASN A 300 -29.48 -8.89 6.70
C ASN A 300 -28.80 -8.06 7.79
N GLY A 301 -28.10 -6.98 7.43
CA GLY A 301 -27.44 -6.07 8.36
C GLY A 301 -26.04 -6.53 8.75
N VAL A 302 -25.70 -6.33 10.02
CA VAL A 302 -24.38 -6.60 10.59
C VAL A 302 -24.54 -7.49 11.82
N GLU A 303 -23.73 -8.53 11.92
CA GLU A 303 -23.64 -9.43 13.07
C GLU A 303 -22.18 -9.50 13.55
N ILE A 304 -21.99 -9.48 14.86
CA ILE A 304 -20.67 -9.61 15.48
C ILE A 304 -20.55 -11.02 16.04
N ARG A 305 -19.54 -11.76 15.58
CA ARG A 305 -19.23 -13.09 16.07
C ARG A 305 -18.03 -13.05 16.99
N ASP A 306 -18.19 -13.62 18.19
CA ASP A 306 -17.12 -13.75 19.18
C ASP A 306 -16.92 -15.22 19.61
N ASN A 307 -16.12 -15.43 20.65
CA ASN A 307 -15.83 -16.77 21.17
C ASN A 307 -17.10 -17.55 21.61
N SER A 308 -18.14 -16.86 22.09
CA SER A 308 -19.38 -17.50 22.54
C SER A 308 -20.21 -18.10 21.40
N ASP A 309 -19.94 -17.68 20.17
CA ASP A 309 -20.59 -18.20 18.97
C ASP A 309 -19.85 -19.41 18.36
N ASN A 310 -18.72 -19.83 18.94
CA ASN A 310 -17.98 -20.97 18.47
C ASN A 310 -18.79 -22.26 18.66
N THR A 311 -19.12 -22.92 17.55
CA THR A 311 -19.89 -24.17 17.55
C THR A 311 -19.05 -25.42 17.34
N ILE A 312 -17.90 -25.28 16.65
CA ILE A 312 -17.05 -26.43 16.27
C ILE A 312 -15.56 -26.25 16.54
N ILE A 313 -15.09 -25.01 16.72
CA ILE A 313 -13.70 -24.74 17.10
C ILE A 313 -13.63 -24.56 18.62
N PRO A 314 -12.51 -24.92 19.28
CA PRO A 314 -12.35 -24.72 20.72
C PRO A 314 -12.43 -23.24 21.11
N GLU A 315 -12.74 -22.96 22.38
CA GLU A 315 -12.74 -21.61 22.93
C GLU A 315 -11.36 -20.92 22.81
N GLU A 316 -11.32 -19.58 22.89
CA GLU A 316 -10.12 -18.73 22.78
C GLU A 316 -9.39 -18.88 21.42
N HIS A 317 -10.14 -19.31 20.41
CA HIS A 317 -9.78 -19.20 19.00
C HIS A 317 -10.90 -18.52 18.25
N LEU A 318 -10.57 -17.75 17.21
CA LEU A 318 -11.56 -17.25 16.27
C LEU A 318 -11.04 -17.40 14.85
N ALA A 319 -11.83 -18.02 13.98
CA ALA A 319 -11.45 -18.23 12.59
C ALA A 319 -12.46 -17.57 11.67
N ALA A 320 -11.99 -16.90 10.62
CA ALA A 320 -12.83 -16.40 9.53
C ALA A 320 -12.30 -16.93 8.19
N THR A 321 -13.21 -17.26 7.28
CA THR A 321 -12.90 -17.52 5.87
C THR A 321 -13.78 -16.62 5.01
N ASN A 322 -14.12 -17.02 3.79
CA ASN A 322 -15.10 -16.32 2.96
C ASN A 322 -16.55 -16.71 3.26
N HIS A 323 -16.82 -17.53 4.29
CA HIS A 323 -18.16 -18.07 4.53
C HIS A 323 -18.72 -17.52 5.83
N PHE A 324 -19.91 -16.93 5.75
CA PHE A 324 -20.67 -16.47 6.91
C PHE A 324 -20.92 -17.62 7.89
N ARG A 325 -20.88 -17.30 9.18
CA ARG A 325 -21.10 -18.25 10.27
C ARG A 325 -22.20 -17.82 11.23
N LYS A 326 -22.44 -16.51 11.35
CA LYS A 326 -23.48 -15.95 12.24
C LYS A 326 -24.57 -15.24 11.45
N LEU A 327 -24.21 -14.34 10.54
CA LEU A 327 -25.18 -13.56 9.75
C LEU A 327 -26.06 -14.44 8.85
N TYR A 328 -25.46 -15.51 8.32
CA TYR A 328 -26.17 -16.54 7.57
C TYR A 328 -25.90 -17.92 8.15
N SER A 329 -26.81 -18.86 7.87
CA SER A 329 -26.61 -20.27 8.23
C SER A 329 -25.28 -20.79 7.66
N PRO A 330 -24.39 -21.36 8.51
CA PRO A 330 -23.10 -21.89 8.08
C PRO A 330 -23.22 -22.88 6.93
N VAL A 331 -22.41 -22.69 5.89
CA VAL A 331 -22.26 -23.67 4.78
C VAL A 331 -20.90 -24.36 4.81
N TYR A 332 -20.74 -25.47 4.11
CA TYR A 332 -19.46 -26.19 4.05
C TYR A 332 -18.35 -25.28 3.50
N CYS A 333 -17.21 -25.26 4.18
CA CYS A 333 -16.00 -24.58 3.74
C CYS A 333 -14.80 -25.45 4.09
N ASN A 334 -14.11 -25.98 3.08
CA ASN A 334 -12.97 -26.88 3.26
C ASN A 334 -11.87 -26.27 4.15
N ARG A 335 -11.58 -24.99 3.96
CA ARG A 335 -10.58 -24.26 4.73
C ARG A 335 -10.93 -24.14 6.20
N TYR A 336 -12.19 -23.81 6.49
CA TYR A 336 -12.67 -23.71 7.88
C TYR A 336 -12.68 -25.08 8.56
N VAL A 337 -13.06 -26.14 7.84
CA VAL A 337 -12.99 -27.51 8.33
C VAL A 337 -11.55 -27.90 8.65
N ASN A 338 -10.59 -27.63 7.76
CA ASN A 338 -9.17 -27.91 8.03
C ASN A 338 -8.62 -27.16 9.26
N ILE A 339 -9.02 -25.90 9.46
CA ILE A 339 -8.68 -25.12 10.67
C ILE A 339 -9.28 -25.81 11.90
N SER A 340 -10.59 -26.11 11.85
CA SER A 340 -11.34 -26.76 12.93
C SER A 340 -10.73 -28.11 13.31
N ASP A 341 -10.42 -28.96 12.33
CA ASP A 341 -9.85 -30.28 12.56
C ASP A 341 -8.46 -30.18 13.22
N SER A 342 -7.63 -29.21 12.79
CA SER A 342 -6.32 -28.97 13.40
C SER A 342 -6.43 -28.49 14.85
N LEU A 343 -7.35 -27.55 15.13
CA LEU A 343 -7.57 -27.03 16.48
C LEU A 343 -8.18 -28.07 17.43
N ASN A 344 -9.08 -28.93 16.94
CA ASN A 344 -9.65 -30.01 17.74
C ASN A 344 -8.64 -31.14 18.00
N ALA A 345 -7.68 -31.35 17.09
CA ALA A 345 -6.60 -32.30 17.32
C ALA A 345 -5.58 -31.79 18.36
N ASN A 346 -5.35 -30.47 18.40
CA ASN A 346 -4.53 -29.79 19.40
C ASN A 346 -4.96 -28.32 19.47
N SER A 347 -5.38 -27.79 20.62
CA SER A 347 -5.77 -26.39 20.72
C SER A 347 -4.59 -25.46 21.00
N LEU A 348 -3.48 -25.98 21.53
CA LEU A 348 -2.34 -25.17 21.98
C LEU A 348 -1.63 -24.45 20.83
N MET A 349 -1.57 -23.12 20.88
CA MET A 349 -1.02 -22.27 19.84
C MET A 349 0.30 -21.64 20.26
N ASN A 350 1.24 -21.61 19.32
CA ASN A 350 2.43 -20.78 19.36
C ASN A 350 2.56 -20.01 18.04
N ILE A 351 3.52 -19.08 18.00
CA ILE A 351 3.81 -18.25 16.83
C ILE A 351 4.02 -19.10 15.56
N GLU A 352 4.87 -20.12 15.60
CA GLU A 352 5.16 -20.95 14.41
C GLU A 352 3.93 -21.75 13.95
N ARG A 353 3.15 -22.28 14.89
CA ARG A 353 1.96 -23.07 14.61
C ARG A 353 0.86 -22.21 14.00
N SER A 354 0.68 -20.97 14.43
CA SER A 354 -0.35 -20.08 13.89
C SER A 354 -0.14 -19.88 12.38
N TRP A 355 1.10 -19.56 11.97
CA TRP A 355 1.52 -19.52 10.57
C TRP A 355 1.26 -20.84 9.82
N ASN A 356 1.81 -21.94 10.33
CA ASN A 356 1.80 -23.24 9.65
C ASN A 356 0.38 -23.83 9.53
N LEU A 357 -0.45 -23.66 10.56
CA LEU A 357 -1.84 -24.13 10.55
C LEU A 357 -2.63 -23.42 9.46
N LEU A 358 -2.56 -22.09 9.40
CA LEU A 358 -3.32 -21.34 8.41
C LEU A 358 -2.79 -21.59 6.99
N GLY A 359 -1.47 -21.69 6.81
CA GLY A 359 -0.84 -22.11 5.55
C GLY A 359 -1.31 -23.50 5.10
N GLY A 360 -1.33 -24.48 6.00
CA GLY A 360 -1.83 -25.83 5.73
C GLY A 360 -3.33 -25.87 5.40
N ALA A 361 -4.13 -24.96 5.98
CA ALA A 361 -5.56 -24.86 5.70
C ALA A 361 -5.87 -24.13 4.38
N ALA A 362 -4.94 -23.34 3.83
CA ALA A 362 -5.16 -22.46 2.68
C ALA A 362 -5.78 -23.22 1.49
N GLY A 363 -5.22 -24.39 1.14
CA GLY A 363 -5.76 -25.32 0.15
C GLY A 363 -5.67 -24.85 -1.31
N ILE A 364 -4.87 -23.82 -1.59
CA ILE A 364 -4.75 -23.14 -2.89
C ILE A 364 -3.34 -22.56 -3.10
N ASN A 365 -3.03 -22.20 -4.35
CA ASN A 365 -1.72 -21.66 -4.75
C ASN A 365 -1.75 -20.16 -5.16
N THR A 366 -2.87 -19.46 -4.96
CA THR A 366 -3.09 -18.05 -5.34
C THR A 366 -3.03 -17.10 -4.15
N ASN A 367 -2.49 -17.57 -3.03
CA ASN A 367 -2.29 -16.76 -1.83
C ASN A 367 -1.20 -15.71 -2.11
N LEU A 368 -1.58 -14.42 -2.16
CA LEU A 368 -0.69 -13.30 -2.47
C LEU A 368 0.07 -12.81 -1.25
N HIS A 369 -0.58 -12.73 -0.08
CA HIS A 369 0.04 -12.32 1.17
C HIS A 369 -0.28 -13.32 2.28
N THR A 370 0.71 -13.54 3.14
CA THR A 370 0.51 -14.12 4.46
C THR A 370 1.09 -13.18 5.49
N ILE A 371 0.27 -12.82 6.47
CA ILE A 371 0.60 -11.87 7.54
C ILE A 371 0.36 -12.57 8.87
N GLU A 372 1.27 -12.40 9.81
CA GLU A 372 1.07 -12.80 11.21
C GLU A 372 1.41 -11.62 12.10
N PHE A 373 0.51 -11.33 13.03
CA PHE A 373 0.63 -10.21 13.95
C PHE A 373 0.44 -10.72 15.38
N ALA A 374 1.42 -10.45 16.24
CA ALA A 374 1.35 -10.69 17.68
C ALA A 374 1.62 -9.35 18.40
N PRO A 375 0.55 -8.64 18.81
CA PRO A 375 0.64 -7.25 19.25
C PRO A 375 1.61 -7.01 20.41
N THR A 376 1.52 -7.83 21.46
CA THR A 376 2.32 -7.69 22.69
C THR A 376 3.80 -8.02 22.51
N LEU A 377 4.15 -8.62 21.37
CA LEU A 377 5.53 -8.89 20.96
C LEU A 377 6.07 -7.84 19.97
N ASN A 378 5.26 -6.83 19.61
CA ASN A 378 5.51 -5.94 18.48
C ASN A 378 5.83 -6.69 17.18
N LEU A 379 5.34 -7.92 17.02
CA LEU A 379 5.78 -8.81 15.96
C LEU A 379 4.83 -8.74 14.78
N ILE A 380 5.36 -8.36 13.62
CA ILE A 380 4.71 -8.53 12.33
C ILE A 380 5.58 -9.42 11.46
N LYS A 381 5.02 -10.53 10.97
CA LYS A 381 5.61 -11.31 9.87
C LYS A 381 4.82 -11.08 8.61
N TRP A 382 5.51 -10.83 7.50
CA TRP A 382 4.88 -10.66 6.21
C TRP A 382 5.63 -11.39 5.11
N SER A 383 4.90 -12.25 4.42
CA SER A 383 5.35 -12.91 3.20
C SER A 383 4.48 -12.49 2.02
N THR A 384 5.09 -12.50 0.83
CA THR A 384 4.41 -12.20 -0.43
C THR A 384 4.69 -13.29 -1.44
N ALA A 385 3.71 -13.60 -2.28
CA ALA A 385 3.83 -14.64 -3.27
C ALA A 385 4.93 -14.36 -4.30
N GLN A 386 5.43 -15.43 -4.89
CA GLN A 386 6.22 -15.40 -6.10
C GLN A 386 5.50 -16.19 -7.18
N THR A 387 5.91 -16.05 -8.44
CA THR A 387 5.30 -16.79 -9.54
C THR A 387 5.28 -18.30 -9.26
N GLY A 388 4.09 -18.85 -9.04
CA GLY A 388 3.86 -20.27 -8.77
C GLY A 388 4.10 -20.72 -7.32
N ILE A 389 4.49 -19.82 -6.41
CA ILE A 389 4.74 -20.14 -5.00
C ILE A 389 3.87 -19.22 -4.11
N PRO A 390 2.91 -19.77 -3.34
CA PRO A 390 2.07 -18.96 -2.45
C PRO A 390 2.88 -18.38 -1.28
N ALA A 391 2.44 -17.23 -0.75
CA ALA A 391 3.17 -16.51 0.28
C ALA A 391 3.41 -17.32 1.56
N TYR A 392 2.44 -18.12 2.02
CA TYR A 392 2.58 -18.93 3.23
C TYR A 392 3.70 -19.99 3.17
N GLN A 393 4.24 -20.29 1.98
CA GLN A 393 5.37 -21.23 1.79
C GLN A 393 6.73 -20.54 1.74
N LEU A 394 6.76 -19.21 1.69
CA LEU A 394 7.99 -18.42 1.63
C LEU A 394 8.31 -17.87 3.01
N GLU A 395 9.61 -17.80 3.32
CA GLU A 395 10.09 -17.20 4.57
C GLU A 395 9.61 -15.74 4.67
N PRO A 396 8.96 -15.37 5.78
CA PRO A 396 8.47 -14.01 5.95
C PRO A 396 9.60 -13.04 6.31
N THR A 397 9.43 -11.80 5.88
CA THR A 397 10.15 -10.68 6.48
C THR A 397 9.54 -10.41 7.85
N VAL A 398 10.39 -10.22 8.86
CA VAL A 398 9.98 -9.94 10.24
C VAL A 398 10.19 -8.45 10.52
N PHE A 399 9.17 -7.80 11.03
CA PHE A 399 9.16 -6.40 11.41
C PHE A 399 8.82 -6.25 12.90
N ASP A 400 9.46 -5.27 13.53
CA ASP A 400 8.98 -4.68 14.77
C ASP A 400 7.93 -3.60 14.45
N SER A 401 6.72 -3.73 14.98
CA SER A 401 5.62 -2.79 14.69
C SER A 401 5.91 -1.38 15.22
N GLN A 402 6.60 -1.22 16.35
CA GLN A 402 6.96 0.09 16.88
C GLN A 402 8.00 0.79 15.99
N GLU A 403 8.96 0.04 15.44
CA GLU A 403 9.90 0.58 14.44
C GLU A 403 9.19 1.02 13.16
N LEU A 404 8.15 0.28 12.73
CA LEU A 404 7.32 0.69 11.60
C LEU A 404 6.59 2.01 11.88
N PHE A 405 6.09 2.22 13.11
CA PHE A 405 5.47 3.47 13.55
C PHE A 405 6.46 4.55 14.02
N THR A 406 7.75 4.41 13.74
CA THR A 406 8.71 5.48 13.99
C THR A 406 8.99 6.29 12.73
N LEU A 407 8.72 7.60 12.80
CA LEU A 407 9.20 8.58 11.83
C LEU A 407 10.64 8.97 12.16
N ASN A 408 11.59 8.51 11.36
CA ASN A 408 12.97 9.04 11.39
C ASN A 408 13.03 10.38 10.65
N VAL A 409 12.16 11.31 11.00
CA VAL A 409 12.23 12.69 10.52
C VAL A 409 13.26 13.37 11.41
N SER A 410 14.45 13.63 10.90
CA SER A 410 15.46 14.35 11.65
C SER A 410 14.92 15.72 12.07
N ALA A 411 14.62 15.87 13.35
CA ALA A 411 14.38 17.15 14.00
C ALA A 411 15.72 17.89 14.19
N ASP A 412 16.48 18.05 13.10
CA ASP A 412 17.65 18.90 13.00
C ASP A 412 17.93 19.13 11.50
N PRO A 413 17.78 20.35 10.96
CA PRO A 413 18.11 20.66 9.57
C PRO A 413 19.55 20.30 9.17
N ASP A 414 20.43 20.06 10.15
CA ASP A 414 21.85 19.69 9.96
C ASP A 414 22.16 18.19 10.12
N PHE A 415 21.19 17.33 10.48
CA PHE A 415 21.44 15.90 10.65
C PHE A 415 21.22 15.12 9.35
N GLN A 416 22.32 14.97 8.61
CA GLN A 416 22.54 14.09 7.45
C GLN A 416 21.35 13.91 6.50
N GLN A 417 21.09 14.96 5.71
CA GLN A 417 20.28 14.89 4.50
C GLN A 417 20.87 13.84 3.54
N GLN A 418 20.19 12.71 3.44
CA GLN A 418 20.56 11.63 2.54
C GLN A 418 20.43 12.10 1.09
N PHE A 419 21.52 11.92 0.37
CA PHE A 419 21.59 11.94 -1.07
C PHE A 419 21.18 10.54 -1.51
N SER A 420 20.01 10.36 -2.12
CA SER A 420 19.50 9.03 -2.45
C SER A 420 19.11 8.91 -3.92
N ILE A 421 19.32 7.70 -4.45
CA ILE A 421 18.98 7.22 -5.80
C ILE A 421 19.87 7.76 -6.92
N VAL A 422 20.82 6.93 -7.36
CA VAL A 422 21.48 7.08 -8.67
C VAL A 422 20.98 6.00 -9.62
N SER A 423 20.11 6.36 -10.56
CA SER A 423 19.69 5.45 -11.63
C SER A 423 20.53 5.71 -12.89
N SER A 424 20.71 4.68 -13.72
CA SER A 424 21.34 4.83 -15.03
C SER A 424 20.44 4.19 -16.08
N TYR A 425 19.89 4.98 -17.01
CA TYR A 425 19.03 4.44 -18.07
C TYR A 425 19.37 5.05 -19.44
N PRO A 426 19.45 4.23 -20.51
CA PRO A 426 19.39 2.76 -20.48
C PRO A 426 20.63 2.14 -19.79
N ASN A 427 20.47 0.97 -19.19
CA ASN A 427 21.58 0.15 -18.67
C ASN A 427 21.14 -1.33 -18.63
N PRO A 428 21.62 -2.20 -19.53
CA PRO A 428 22.70 -1.98 -20.50
C PRO A 428 22.38 -0.92 -21.58
N PHE A 429 23.40 -0.28 -22.16
CA PHE A 429 23.26 0.75 -23.20
C PHE A 429 24.18 0.53 -24.40
N TYR A 430 23.79 1.07 -25.57
CA TYR A 430 24.55 0.95 -26.82
C TYR A 430 25.35 2.20 -27.21
N SER A 431 24.73 3.37 -27.12
CA SER A 431 25.32 4.64 -27.55
C SER A 431 25.60 5.59 -26.38
N SER A 432 24.65 5.71 -25.46
CA SER A 432 24.77 6.55 -24.27
C SER A 432 23.82 6.08 -23.16
N THR A 433 24.16 6.41 -21.92
CA THR A 433 23.32 6.22 -20.73
C THR A 433 23.21 7.53 -19.98
N THR A 434 22.05 7.80 -19.38
CA THR A 434 21.85 8.95 -18.51
C THR A 434 21.93 8.47 -17.07
N ILE A 435 22.90 9.01 -16.32
CA ILE A 435 23.09 8.79 -14.90
C ILE A 435 22.35 9.91 -14.17
N SER A 436 21.23 9.59 -13.54
CA SER A 436 20.36 10.54 -12.85
C SER A 436 20.50 10.39 -11.33
N PHE A 437 20.46 11.50 -10.60
CA PHE A 437 20.57 11.52 -9.15
C PHE A 437 19.70 12.61 -8.54
N SER A 438 19.08 12.38 -7.39
CA SER A 438 18.31 13.39 -6.66
C SER A 438 19.02 13.81 -5.38
N ALA A 439 18.69 15.02 -4.91
CA ALA A 439 19.10 15.50 -3.61
C ALA A 439 18.01 16.39 -3.01
N ALA A 440 17.86 16.29 -1.69
CA ALA A 440 16.87 17.05 -0.93
C ALA A 440 17.15 18.57 -0.91
N GLN A 441 18.35 19.03 -1.27
CA GLN A 441 18.72 20.44 -1.35
C GLN A 441 19.61 20.77 -2.57
N THR A 442 19.69 22.07 -2.89
CA THR A 442 20.57 22.62 -3.95
C THR A 442 22.02 22.24 -3.69
N LEU A 443 22.63 21.54 -4.64
CA LEU A 443 24.01 21.06 -4.51
C LEU A 443 24.96 22.08 -5.11
N SER A 444 25.85 22.61 -4.27
CA SER A 444 26.88 23.56 -4.72
C SER A 444 27.96 22.90 -5.57
N PHE A 445 28.19 21.59 -5.40
CA PHE A 445 29.23 20.85 -6.13
C PHE A 445 29.02 19.34 -6.05
N VAL A 446 29.02 18.67 -7.21
CA VAL A 446 29.00 17.20 -7.32
C VAL A 446 30.05 16.73 -8.31
N ASN A 447 30.79 15.68 -7.96
CA ASN A 447 31.72 15.02 -8.86
C ASN A 447 31.19 13.64 -9.23
N LEU A 448 31.00 13.38 -10.52
CA LEU A 448 30.74 12.04 -11.04
C LEU A 448 32.01 11.51 -11.69
N GLU A 449 32.45 10.32 -11.30
CA GLU A 449 33.63 9.65 -11.82
C GLU A 449 33.24 8.27 -12.35
N ILE A 450 33.75 7.89 -13.52
CA ILE A 450 33.51 6.58 -14.13
C ILE A 450 34.83 5.82 -14.17
N TYR A 451 34.80 4.54 -13.81
CA TYR A 451 35.93 3.63 -13.68
C TYR A 451 35.70 2.36 -14.49
N ASN A 452 36.78 1.77 -14.98
CA ASN A 452 36.75 0.39 -15.48
C ASN A 452 36.91 -0.61 -14.32
N ILE A 453 36.73 -1.90 -14.60
CA ILE A 453 36.88 -2.99 -13.61
C ILE A 453 38.29 -3.11 -13.00
N LYS A 454 39.31 -2.49 -13.59
CA LYS A 454 40.68 -2.42 -13.04
C LYS A 454 40.87 -1.23 -12.09
N GLY A 455 39.81 -0.46 -11.82
CA GLY A 455 39.86 0.74 -10.99
C GLY A 455 40.49 1.95 -11.69
N GLN A 456 40.71 1.90 -13.01
CA GLN A 456 41.25 3.05 -13.75
C GLN A 456 40.12 4.03 -14.05
N LYS A 457 40.32 5.31 -13.72
CA LYS A 457 39.36 6.39 -14.01
C LYS A 457 39.30 6.63 -15.52
N ILE A 458 38.10 6.53 -16.07
CA ILE A 458 37.77 6.67 -17.50
C ILE A 458 37.27 8.07 -17.81
N ARG A 459 36.31 8.57 -17.01
CA ARG A 459 35.64 9.85 -17.25
C ARG A 459 35.36 10.56 -15.93
N GLN A 460 35.36 11.89 -15.93
CA GLN A 460 34.94 12.70 -14.78
C GLN A 460 34.07 13.88 -15.23
N TYR A 461 33.04 14.17 -14.46
CA TYR A 461 32.18 15.34 -14.61
C TYR A 461 32.15 16.11 -13.30
N SER A 462 32.31 17.43 -13.39
CA SER A 462 32.04 18.35 -12.29
C SER A 462 30.73 19.06 -12.60
N ILE A 463 29.77 18.90 -11.69
CA ILE A 463 28.38 19.29 -11.90
C ILE A 463 28.10 20.50 -11.01
N PHE A 464 27.53 21.53 -11.62
CA PHE A 464 27.20 22.80 -10.98
C PHE A 464 25.73 23.14 -11.29
N ASN A 465 25.11 24.00 -10.47
CA ASN A 465 23.79 24.62 -10.73
C ASN A 465 22.59 23.64 -10.82
N ASN A 466 22.40 22.76 -9.84
CA ASN A 466 21.21 21.88 -9.74
C ASN A 466 20.96 20.99 -10.98
N GLN A 467 22.03 20.61 -11.69
CA GLN A 467 21.92 19.59 -12.71
C GLN A 467 21.89 18.20 -12.05
N TYR A 468 20.77 17.48 -12.20
CA TYR A 468 20.49 16.18 -11.55
C TYR A 468 20.72 14.98 -12.47
N SER A 469 21.33 15.19 -13.65
CA SER A 469 21.62 14.10 -14.58
C SER A 469 22.84 14.39 -15.46
N ILE A 470 23.56 13.32 -15.81
CA ILE A 470 24.71 13.35 -16.72
C ILE A 470 24.56 12.27 -17.76
N VAL A 471 24.72 12.65 -19.03
CA VAL A 471 24.80 11.70 -20.14
C VAL A 471 26.25 11.27 -20.32
N TRP A 472 26.49 9.96 -20.29
CA TRP A 472 27.75 9.36 -20.71
C TRP A 472 27.56 8.59 -22.01
N ASP A 473 28.40 8.90 -23.01
CA ASP A 473 28.35 8.39 -24.38
C ASP A 473 29.36 7.25 -24.64
N GLY A 474 29.89 6.66 -23.58
CA GLY A 474 30.90 5.61 -23.69
C GLY A 474 32.26 6.14 -24.19
N THR A 475 32.65 7.35 -23.79
CA THR A 475 33.98 7.92 -24.07
C THR A 475 34.85 8.10 -22.83
N ASP A 476 36.17 8.10 -22.98
CA ASP A 476 37.14 8.48 -21.96
C ASP A 476 37.32 10.01 -21.88
N ASN A 477 38.12 10.53 -20.94
CA ASN A 477 38.41 11.96 -20.81
C ASN A 477 39.06 12.61 -22.05
N ASN A 478 39.65 11.83 -22.96
CA ASN A 478 40.23 12.32 -24.21
C ASN A 478 39.23 12.30 -25.38
N GLY A 479 37.98 11.85 -25.15
CA GLY A 479 36.96 11.70 -26.17
C GLY A 479 37.07 10.42 -27.00
N ASN A 480 37.95 9.48 -26.61
CA ASN A 480 38.06 8.19 -27.30
C ASN A 480 36.96 7.25 -26.82
N LEU A 481 36.41 6.45 -27.74
CA LEU A 481 35.44 5.41 -27.38
C LEU A 481 36.08 4.33 -26.52
N VAL A 482 35.37 3.90 -25.48
CA VAL A 482 35.75 2.75 -24.65
C VAL A 482 35.10 1.46 -25.16
N VAL A 483 35.67 0.32 -24.79
CA VAL A 483 35.21 -1.01 -25.24
C VAL A 483 33.94 -1.46 -24.51
N SER A 484 33.17 -2.36 -25.11
CA SER A 484 32.05 -3.04 -24.46
C SER A 484 32.50 -3.72 -23.16
N GLY A 485 31.70 -3.59 -22.10
CA GLY A 485 32.07 -4.10 -20.78
C GLY A 485 31.36 -3.44 -19.61
N VAL A 486 31.76 -3.85 -18.41
CA VAL A 486 31.26 -3.32 -17.15
C VAL A 486 32.10 -2.11 -16.73
N TYR A 487 31.41 -1.05 -16.34
CA TYR A 487 31.98 0.15 -15.75
C TYR A 487 31.33 0.41 -14.40
N LEU A 488 32.04 1.09 -13.51
CA LEU A 488 31.54 1.52 -12.23
C LEU A 488 31.54 3.05 -12.22
N TYR A 489 30.48 3.68 -11.77
CA TYR A 489 30.51 5.10 -11.47
C TYR A 489 30.54 5.34 -9.97
N ARG A 490 31.12 6.46 -9.58
CA ARG A 490 31.11 7.00 -8.22
C ARG A 490 30.68 8.45 -8.28
N LEU A 491 29.59 8.77 -7.60
CA LEU A 491 29.10 10.12 -7.42
C LEU A 491 29.52 10.60 -6.03
N GLN A 492 30.30 11.67 -5.96
CA GLN A 492 30.87 12.19 -4.72
C GLN A 492 30.41 13.63 -4.49
N THR A 493 29.92 13.89 -3.27
CA THR A 493 29.66 15.23 -2.75
C THR A 493 30.62 15.55 -1.61
N LYS A 494 30.40 16.70 -0.94
CA LYS A 494 31.16 17.06 0.27
C LYS A 494 30.95 16.05 1.41
N ASN A 495 29.76 15.45 1.51
CA ASN A 495 29.34 14.68 2.69
C ASN A 495 29.02 13.21 2.38
N THR A 496 28.78 12.84 1.12
CA THR A 496 28.33 11.50 0.72
C THR A 496 29.06 10.99 -0.53
N SER A 497 29.09 9.67 -0.71
CA SER A 497 29.63 9.01 -1.91
C SER A 497 28.76 7.81 -2.28
N GLU A 498 28.10 7.88 -3.42
CA GLU A 498 27.29 6.79 -3.98
C GLU A 498 28.00 6.12 -5.15
N SER A 499 27.69 4.85 -5.42
CA SER A 499 28.31 4.10 -6.52
C SER A 499 27.34 3.15 -7.19
N GLY A 500 27.51 2.95 -8.49
CA GLY A 500 26.68 2.01 -9.25
C GLY A 500 27.38 1.47 -10.48
N LYS A 501 26.71 0.57 -11.18
CA LYS A 501 27.27 -0.22 -12.30
C LYS A 501 26.65 0.22 -13.61
N LEU A 502 27.45 0.29 -14.67
CA LEU A 502 27.04 0.50 -16.06
C LEU A 502 27.49 -0.67 -16.93
N ILE A 503 26.67 -1.04 -17.91
CA ILE A 503 26.95 -2.10 -18.87
C ILE A 503 26.86 -1.50 -20.27
N LEU A 504 28.02 -1.32 -20.92
CA LEU A 504 28.10 -0.87 -22.30
C LEU A 504 28.13 -2.08 -23.25
N LEU A 505 27.21 -2.13 -24.21
CA LEU A 505 27.11 -3.12 -25.27
C LEU A 505 27.33 -2.42 -26.61
N ARG A 506 28.41 -2.72 -27.32
CA ARG A 506 28.71 -2.10 -28.61
C ARG A 506 29.19 -3.13 -29.62
#